data_AF-A0A316DJB9-F1
#
_entry.id   AF-A0A316DJB9-F1
#
_cell.length_a   1.000
_cell.length_b   1.000
_cell.length_c   1.000
_cell.angle_alpha   90.00
_cell.angle_beta   90.00
_cell.angle_gamma   90.00
#
_symmetry.space_group_name_H-M   'P 1'
#
loop_
_entity.id
_entity.type
_entity.pdbx_description
1 polymer ?
#
loop_
_entity_poly.entity_id
_entity_poly.type
_entity_poly.pdbx_seq_one_letter_code
_entity_poly.pdbx_strand_id
1 'polypeptide(L)' 'MNAVAKAIKVGESYGMDIRQHFKPVFSGIEKEIVQDCKLSHLGYGLVLINADLELSVVVDFQVSVLESFLKVLHH' A
#
# COMPACT_ATOMS: atom_id res chain seq x y z
N MET A 1 -9.54 -11.42 -0.59
CA MET A 1 -9.37 -9.99 -0.24
C MET A 1 -8.21 -9.44 -1.05
N ASN A 2 -8.37 -8.29 -1.70
CA ASN A 2 -7.28 -7.63 -2.41
C ASN A 2 -6.28 -6.97 -1.43
N ALA A 3 -5.09 -6.62 -1.92
CA ALA A 3 -4.01 -6.04 -1.12
C ALA A 3 -4.41 -4.76 -0.38
N VAL A 4 -5.23 -3.92 -1.01
CA VAL A 4 -5.76 -2.67 -0.42
C VAL A 4 -6.59 -2.94 0.82
N ALA A 5 -7.52 -3.90 0.75
CA ALA A 5 -8.37 -4.24 1.89
C ALA A 5 -7.56 -4.83 3.05
N LYS A 6 -6.50 -5.61 2.77
CA LYS A 6 -5.57 -6.09 3.80
C LYS A 6 -4.81 -4.94 4.44
N ALA A 7 -4.27 -4.02 3.63
CA ALA A 7 -3.54 -2.85 4.09
C ALA A 7 -4.39 -1.94 4.99
N ILE A 8 -5.68 -1.73 4.64
CA ILE A 8 -6.63 -0.99 5.47
C ILE A 8 -6.79 -1.68 6.83
N LYS A 9 -7.06 -3.00 6.86
CA LYS A 9 -7.22 -3.74 8.13
C LYS A 9 -5.98 -3.68 9.02
N VAL A 10 -4.79 -3.78 8.42
CA VAL A 10 -3.53 -3.63 9.16
C VAL A 10 -3.47 -2.24 9.80
N GLY A 11 -3.76 -1.19 9.05
CA GLY A 11 -3.77 0.17 9.61
C GLY A 11 -4.82 0.37 10.70
N GLU A 12 -6.02 -0.19 10.53
CA GLU A 12 -7.09 -0.12 11.55
C GLU A 12 -6.65 -0.81 12.83
N SER A 13 -6.06 -2.00 12.72
CA SER A 13 -5.54 -2.74 13.88
C SER A 13 -4.39 -2.03 14.59
N TYR A 14 -3.63 -1.20 13.87
CA TYR A 14 -2.55 -0.39 14.42
C TYR A 14 -3.05 0.95 15.00
N GLY A 15 -4.35 1.28 14.86
CA GLY A 15 -4.93 2.54 15.31
C GLY A 15 -4.66 3.74 14.40
N MET A 16 -4.36 3.50 13.12
CA MET A 16 -4.14 4.57 12.14
C MET A 16 -5.45 5.26 11.76
N ASP A 17 -5.39 6.57 11.50
CA ASP A 17 -6.45 7.26 10.78
C ASP A 17 -6.37 6.91 9.29
N ILE A 18 -7.06 5.84 8.90
CA ILE A 18 -7.07 5.32 7.52
C ILE A 18 -7.43 6.39 6.50
N ARG A 19 -8.28 7.36 6.84
CA ARG A 19 -8.70 8.43 5.91
C ARG A 19 -7.55 9.36 5.54
N GLN A 20 -6.48 9.42 6.32
CA GLN A 20 -5.27 10.16 5.96
C GLN A 20 -4.38 9.41 4.96
N HIS A 21 -4.46 8.08 4.98
CA HIS A 21 -3.59 7.20 4.20
C HIS A 21 -4.25 6.60 2.96
N PHE A 22 -5.58 6.50 2.96
CA PHE A 22 -6.44 5.97 1.92
C PHE A 22 -7.57 6.98 1.68
N LYS A 23 -7.26 8.05 0.93
CA LYS A 23 -8.19 9.15 0.68
C LYS A 23 -9.11 8.78 -0.49
N PRO A 24 -10.41 8.59 -0.29
CA PRO A 24 -11.33 8.45 -1.40
C PRO A 24 -11.32 9.76 -2.19
N VAL A 25 -11.05 9.67 -3.49
CA VAL A 25 -11.10 10.79 -4.41
C VAL A 25 -12.03 10.41 -5.55
N PHE A 26 -12.94 11.32 -5.91
CA PHE A 26 -13.78 11.12 -7.07
C PHE A 26 -13.04 11.71 -8.27
N SER A 27 -12.72 10.87 -9.25
CA SER A 27 -12.16 11.29 -10.52
C SER A 27 -13.23 11.18 -11.62
N GLY A 28 -13.30 12.18 -12.48
CA GLY A 28 -14.18 12.15 -13.64
C GLY A 28 -13.38 11.74 -14.87
N ILE A 29 -13.67 10.57 -15.43
CA ILE A 29 -13.15 10.15 -16.74
C ILE A 29 -14.36 9.99 -17.65
N GLU A 30 -14.38 10.72 -18.77
CA GLU A 30 -15.37 10.55 -19.86
C GLU A 30 -16.86 10.56 -19.43
N LYS A 31 -17.23 11.41 -18.47
CA LYS A 31 -18.60 11.57 -17.90
C LYS A 31 -19.04 10.48 -16.91
N GLU A 32 -18.15 9.56 -16.53
CA GLU A 32 -18.38 8.63 -15.42
C GLU A 32 -17.65 9.11 -14.16
N ILE A 33 -18.33 9.05 -13.01
CA ILE A 33 -17.72 9.31 -11.71
C ILE A 33 -17.07 8.01 -11.24
N VAL A 34 -15.74 7.97 -11.25
CA VAL A 34 -14.96 6.84 -10.72
C VAL A 34 -14.54 7.17 -9.30
N GLN A 35 -14.83 6.25 -8.37
CA GLN A 35 -14.30 6.32 -7.01
C GLN A 35 -12.89 5.73 -7.01
N ASP A 36 -11.89 6.61 -6.96
CA ASP A 36 -10.48 6.27 -6.88
C ASP A 36 -9.98 6.48 -5.44
N CYS A 37 -8.78 5.98 -5.12
CA CYS A 37 -8.18 6.08 -3.79
C CYS A 37 -6.77 6.64 -3.89
N LYS A 38 -6.56 7.87 -3.40
CA LYS A 38 -5.24 8.45 -3.27
C LYS A 38 -4.55 7.91 -2.02
N LEU A 39 -3.39 7.28 -2.21
CA LEU A 39 -2.60 6.69 -1.13
C LEU A 39 -1.48 7.63 -0.67
N SER A 40 -1.24 7.66 0.64
CA SER A 40 0.01 8.22 1.20
C SER A 40 1.19 7.25 0.94
N HIS A 41 2.43 7.69 1.11
CA HIS A 41 3.60 6.81 1.02
C HIS A 41 3.50 5.56 1.93
N LEU A 42 3.05 5.74 3.18
CA LEU A 42 2.80 4.63 4.08
C LEU A 42 1.67 3.71 3.59
N GLY A 43 0.59 4.29 3.04
CA GLY A 43 -0.50 3.55 2.42
C GLY A 43 -0.03 2.69 1.24
N TYR A 44 0.79 3.25 0.35
CA TYR A 44 1.43 2.52 -0.75
C TYR A 44 2.32 1.39 -0.22
N GLY A 45 3.17 1.66 0.78
CA GLY A 45 4.03 0.65 1.38
C GLY A 45 3.23 -0.52 1.98
N LEU A 46 2.14 -0.22 2.70
CA LEU A 46 1.25 -1.25 3.26
C LEU A 46 0.58 -2.07 2.16
N VAL A 47 0.16 -1.45 1.06
CA VAL A 47 -0.42 -2.16 -0.09
C VAL A 47 0.62 -3.09 -0.72
N LEU A 48 1.83 -2.60 -0.98
CA LEU A 48 2.90 -3.41 -1.57
C LEU A 48 3.29 -4.58 -0.67
N ILE A 49 3.45 -4.38 0.63
CA ILE A 49 3.75 -5.48 1.59
C ILE A 49 2.65 -6.56 1.59
N ASN A 50 1.40 -6.20 1.33
CA ASN A 50 0.26 -7.12 1.36
C ASN A 50 -0.17 -7.66 -0.02
N ALA A 51 0.55 -7.27 -1.08
CA ALA A 51 0.28 -7.65 -2.46
C ALA A 51 0.78 -9.08 -2.79
N ASP A 52 0.47 -9.53 -4.00
CA ASP A 52 0.81 -10.88 -4.45
C ASP A 52 2.32 -11.05 -4.68
N LEU A 53 2.86 -12.19 -4.27
CA LEU A 53 4.27 -12.55 -4.44
C LEU A 53 4.61 -12.93 -5.89
N GLU A 54 3.60 -13.17 -6.75
CA GLU A 54 3.82 -13.39 -8.18
C GLU A 54 4.33 -12.13 -8.92
N LEU A 55 4.21 -10.95 -8.30
CA LEU A 55 4.74 -9.70 -8.84
C LEU A 55 6.16 -9.46 -8.32
N SER A 56 7.17 -9.48 -9.19
CA SER A 56 8.58 -9.29 -8.81
C SER A 56 8.81 -8.01 -8.00
N VAL A 57 8.15 -6.90 -8.38
CA VAL A 57 8.22 -5.62 -7.67
C VAL A 57 7.77 -5.71 -6.21
N VAL A 58 6.83 -6.62 -5.88
CA VAL A 58 6.37 -6.83 -4.50
C VAL A 58 7.44 -7.55 -3.69
N VAL A 59 8.05 -8.58 -4.27
CA VAL A 59 9.13 -9.34 -3.64
C VAL A 59 10.35 -8.44 -3.41
N ASP A 60 10.76 -7.69 -4.42
CA ASP A 60 11.88 -6.75 -4.33
C ASP A 60 11.63 -5.67 -3.27
N PHE A 61 10.40 -5.15 -3.19
CA PHE A 61 10.02 -4.20 -2.15
C PHE A 61 10.07 -4.83 -0.75
N GLN A 62 9.51 -6.02 -0.55
CA GLN A 62 9.51 -6.69 0.75
C GLN A 62 10.93 -7.02 1.23
N VAL A 63 11.79 -7.51 0.33
CA VAL A 63 13.20 -7.79 0.64
C VAL A 63 13.94 -6.51 0.97
N SER A 64 13.83 -5.46 0.15
CA SER A 64 14.55 -4.20 0.39
C SER A 64 14.13 -3.51 1.69
N VAL A 65 12.84 -3.59 2.07
CA VAL A 65 12.37 -3.10 3.39
C VAL A 65 13.01 -3.88 4.53
N LEU A 66 13.08 -5.21 4.44
CA LEU A 66 13.69 -6.05 5.46
C LEU A 66 15.21 -5.86 5.54
N GLU A 67 15.91 -5.78 4.42
CA GLU A 67 17.34 -5.51 4.37
C GLU A 67 17.67 -4.13 4.96
N SER A 68 16.88 -3.11 4.62
CA SER A 68 17.03 -1.76 5.18
C SER A 68 16.78 -1.74 6.70
N PHE A 69 15.74 -2.43 7.17
CA PHE A 69 15.41 -2.52 8.59
C PHE A 69 16.48 -3.26 9.39
N LEU A 70 16.99 -4.38 8.85
CA LEU A 70 18.01 -5.22 9.49
C LEU A 70 19.43 -4.67 9.28
N LYS A 71 19.61 -3.64 8.45
CA LYS A 71 20.91 -3.07 8.04
C LYS A 71 21.81 -4.10 7.32
N VAL A 72 21.20 -5.02 6.57
CA VAL A 72 21.89 -6.06 5.78
C VAL A 72 22.13 -5.57 4.36
N LEU A 73 22.52 -4.31 4.20
CA LEU A 73 22.87 -3.77 2.88
C LEU A 73 24.11 -4.52 2.35
N HIS A 74 23.89 -5.40 1.38
CA HIS A 74 24.96 -5.94 0.55
C HIS A 74 25.54 -4.76 -0.26
N HIS A 75 26.76 -4.34 0.10
CA HIS A 75 27.57 -3.42 -0.69
C HIS A 75 28.11 -4.09 -1.96
#